data_AF-A0A4U5M4E3-F1
#
_entry.id   AF-A0A4U5M4E3-F1
#
_cell.length_a   1.000
_cell.length_b   1.000
_cell.length_c   1.000
_cell.angle_alpha   90.00
_cell.angle_beta   90.00
_cell.angle_gamma   90.00
#
_symmetry.space_group_name_H-M   'P 1'
#
loop_
_entity.id
_entity.type
_entity.pdbx_description
1 polymer ?
#
loop_
_entity_poly.entity_id
_entity_poly.type
_entity_poly.pdbx_seq_one_letter_code
_entity_poly.pdbx_strand_id
1 'polypeptide(L)'
;MKNDINVDEIHELSFVDKWFLTQHKELVDAEQYLMARSLSHLTKDGFREVKKHEFEANTPHMYSSYDSECESAPTKRKKVLILGGGPNHYDTSDCLDFEPSTEEDVLNVIELERPDGIIVQFGGQTPLKLVLPIQQGRFNAILKELNIEQPKGGIAKSEADALAIAAAIDKYLSDAVEIDVDALADSHNNVVIGGVMEHIEQAGVHSGDSACILPSQTISSSCLTTIRSWTKKLAKSLNVCGLMNCQYTITVDVEVFLLEANPCASRMVPFVSKAIGHALAQYAALFMSGKSLNEILFT
;
A
#
# COMPACT_ATOMS: atom_id res chain seq x y z
N MET A 1 -34.04 2.83 -10.57
CA MET A 1 -33.42 3.98 -11.26
C MET A 1 -32.81 3.61 -12.61
N LYS A 2 -31.69 2.88 -12.71
CA LYS A 2 -31.17 2.45 -14.02
C LYS A 2 -32.08 1.46 -14.78
N ASN A 3 -32.90 0.69 -14.05
CA ASN A 3 -33.92 -0.22 -14.59
C ASN A 3 -35.34 0.33 -14.38
N ASP A 4 -35.53 1.66 -14.42
CA ASP A 4 -36.82 2.36 -14.30
C ASP A 4 -37.64 2.16 -13.02
N ILE A 5 -37.11 1.47 -11.99
CA ILE A 5 -37.75 1.40 -10.67
C ILE A 5 -37.85 2.81 -10.05
N ASN A 6 -39.04 3.20 -9.60
CA ASN A 6 -39.35 4.52 -9.02
C ASN A 6 -38.77 4.67 -7.59
N VAL A 7 -38.44 5.91 -7.20
CA VAL A 7 -38.00 6.31 -5.86
C VAL A 7 -38.92 5.77 -4.77
N ASP A 8 -40.24 5.89 -4.97
CA ASP A 8 -41.22 5.44 -3.98
C ASP A 8 -41.15 3.93 -3.73
N GLU A 9 -40.98 3.14 -4.79
CA GLU A 9 -40.86 1.69 -4.69
C GLU A 9 -39.56 1.28 -4.01
N ILE A 10 -38.46 1.98 -4.30
CA ILE A 10 -37.17 1.75 -3.63
C ILE A 10 -37.26 2.12 -2.15
N HIS A 11 -37.96 3.21 -1.82
CA HIS A 11 -38.19 3.62 -0.44
C HIS A 11 -38.95 2.55 0.36
N GLU A 12 -40.06 2.04 -0.18
CA GLU A 12 -40.87 1.01 0.48
C GLU A 12 -40.08 -0.30 0.71
N LEU A 13 -39.13 -0.64 -0.17
CA LEU A 13 -38.33 -1.86 -0.07
C LEU A 13 -37.07 -1.70 0.80
N SER A 14 -36.43 -0.53 0.76
CA SER A 14 -35.13 -0.28 1.41
C SER A 14 -35.23 0.51 2.72
N PHE A 15 -36.36 1.18 2.95
CA PHE A 15 -36.59 2.14 4.04
C PHE A 15 -35.61 3.34 4.04
N VAL A 16 -34.85 3.56 2.97
CA VAL A 16 -33.98 4.73 2.79
C VAL A 16 -34.84 5.95 2.48
N ASP A 17 -34.61 7.08 3.17
CA ASP A 17 -35.40 8.30 2.98
C ASP A 17 -35.39 8.76 1.52
N LYS A 18 -36.55 9.18 1.03
CA LYS A 18 -36.77 9.59 -0.37
C LYS A 18 -35.86 10.74 -0.79
N TRP A 19 -35.44 11.59 0.15
CA TRP A 19 -34.49 12.67 -0.11
C TRP A 19 -33.16 12.12 -0.64
N PHE A 20 -32.54 11.13 0.02
CA PHE A 20 -31.29 10.50 -0.45
C PHE A 20 -31.49 9.78 -1.78
N LEU A 21 -32.61 9.09 -1.94
CA LEU A 21 -32.93 8.39 -3.19
C LEU A 21 -33.06 9.39 -4.37
N THR A 22 -33.65 10.56 -4.14
CA THR A 22 -33.78 11.60 -5.16
C THR A 22 -32.40 12.14 -5.58
N GLN A 23 -31.48 12.36 -4.63
CA GLN A 23 -30.10 12.74 -4.94
C GLN A 23 -29.35 11.64 -5.74
N HIS A 24 -29.55 10.36 -5.40
CA HIS A 24 -29.03 9.26 -6.21
C HIS A 24 -29.63 9.21 -7.62
N LYS A 25 -30.90 9.58 -7.78
CA LYS A 25 -31.53 9.66 -9.11
C LYS A 25 -30.86 10.70 -9.98
N GLU A 26 -30.58 11.87 -9.43
CA GLU A 26 -29.91 12.97 -10.14
C GLU A 26 -28.53 12.53 -10.66
N LEU A 27 -27.77 11.78 -9.86
CA LEU A 27 -26.49 11.19 -10.30
C LEU A 27 -26.66 10.17 -11.44
N VAL A 28 -27.67 9.29 -11.37
CA VAL A 28 -27.95 8.31 -12.44
C VAL A 28 -28.39 9.00 -13.73
N ASP A 29 -29.22 10.03 -13.63
CA ASP A 29 -29.69 10.80 -14.78
C ASP A 29 -28.52 11.59 -15.42
N ALA A 30 -27.61 12.14 -14.61
CA ALA A 30 -26.37 12.77 -15.09
C ALA A 30 -25.44 11.77 -15.80
N GLU A 31 -25.30 10.55 -15.29
CA GLU A 31 -24.53 9.48 -15.95
C GLU A 31 -25.12 9.12 -17.32
N GLN A 32 -26.44 8.94 -17.42
CA GLN A 32 -27.12 8.68 -18.70
C GLN A 32 -26.96 9.84 -19.68
N TYR A 33 -27.02 11.08 -19.20
CA TYR A 33 -26.78 12.28 -19.98
C TYR A 33 -25.37 12.32 -20.59
N LEU A 34 -24.36 11.88 -19.83
CA LEU A 34 -22.96 11.80 -20.27
C LEU A 34 -22.74 10.64 -21.26
N MET A 35 -23.31 9.46 -20.99
CA MET A 35 -23.19 8.29 -21.88
C MET A 35 -23.82 8.51 -23.26
N ALA A 36 -24.82 9.39 -23.37
CA ALA A 36 -25.50 9.71 -24.63
C ALA A 36 -24.73 10.69 -25.53
N ARG A 37 -23.57 11.21 -25.11
CA ARG A 37 -22.82 12.25 -25.84
C ARG A 37 -21.37 11.85 -26.09
N SER A 38 -20.78 12.41 -27.15
CA SER A 38 -19.33 12.37 -27.34
C SER A 38 -18.65 13.38 -26.42
N LEU A 39 -17.52 13.01 -25.82
CA LEU A 39 -16.66 13.87 -24.98
C LEU A 39 -16.36 15.24 -25.62
N SER A 40 -16.30 15.29 -26.96
CA SER A 40 -16.04 16.51 -27.74
C SER A 40 -17.15 17.57 -27.68
N HIS A 41 -18.35 17.20 -27.21
CA HIS A 41 -19.53 18.08 -27.18
C HIS A 41 -19.88 18.59 -25.77
N LEU A 42 -19.07 18.26 -24.76
CA LEU A 42 -19.26 18.75 -23.39
C LEU A 42 -18.67 20.15 -23.25
N THR A 43 -19.47 21.08 -22.76
CA THR A 43 -19.01 22.44 -22.43
C THR A 43 -18.29 22.46 -21.09
N LYS A 44 -17.40 23.44 -20.89
CA LYS A 44 -16.69 23.65 -19.63
C LYS A 44 -17.65 23.75 -18.42
N ASP A 45 -18.75 24.46 -18.59
CA ASP A 45 -19.76 24.63 -17.54
C ASP A 45 -20.49 23.32 -17.24
N GLY A 46 -20.80 22.51 -18.27
CA GLY A 46 -21.40 21.20 -18.10
C GLY A 46 -20.49 20.22 -17.34
N PHE A 47 -19.18 20.30 -17.56
CA PHE A 47 -18.21 19.49 -16.81
C PHE A 47 -18.13 19.90 -15.33
N ARG A 48 -18.23 21.21 -15.06
CA ARG A 48 -18.18 21.74 -13.70
C ARG A 48 -19.42 21.39 -12.88
N GLU A 49 -20.61 21.44 -13.47
CA GLU A 49 -21.86 21.11 -12.77
C GLU A 49 -21.92 19.63 -12.35
N VAL A 50 -21.38 18.71 -13.15
CA VAL A 50 -21.27 17.29 -12.77
C VAL A 50 -20.40 17.12 -11.53
N LYS A 51 -19.32 17.89 -11.43
CA LYS A 51 -18.28 17.74 -10.41
C LYS A 51 -18.59 18.44 -9.06
N LYS A 52 -19.67 19.21 -8.95
CA LYS A 52 -19.93 20.15 -7.83
C LYS A 52 -20.71 19.62 -6.60
N HIS A 53 -21.08 18.35 -6.55
CA HIS A 53 -22.04 17.86 -5.56
C HIS A 53 -21.38 17.59 -4.18
N GLU A 54 -21.17 18.58 -3.28
CA GLU A 54 -20.62 18.32 -1.91
C GLU A 54 -20.82 19.44 -0.84
N PHE A 55 -20.45 19.16 0.45
CA PHE A 55 -20.83 19.88 1.69
C PHE A 55 -19.64 20.49 2.49
N GLU A 56 -19.92 21.50 3.33
CA GLU A 56 -18.96 22.39 4.06
C GLU A 56 -18.43 21.87 5.44
N ALA A 57 -17.20 22.24 5.83
CA ALA A 57 -16.59 21.94 7.14
C ALA A 57 -15.67 23.08 7.69
N ASN A 58 -15.51 23.19 9.03
CA ASN A 58 -15.01 24.38 9.75
C ASN A 58 -13.58 24.26 10.38
N THR A 59 -12.77 23.29 10.00
CA THR A 59 -11.39 23.06 10.51
C THR A 59 -10.48 22.87 9.28
N PRO A 60 -9.14 23.14 9.26
CA PRO A 60 -8.31 23.04 8.04
C PRO A 60 -8.04 21.57 7.62
N HIS A 61 -9.14 20.82 7.49
CA HIS A 61 -9.31 19.62 6.72
C HIS A 61 -9.71 20.11 5.35
N MET A 62 -8.76 20.07 4.42
CA MET A 62 -9.05 20.44 3.05
C MET A 62 -9.76 19.26 2.39
N TYR A 63 -10.77 19.55 1.59
CA TYR A 63 -11.33 18.60 0.65
C TYR A 63 -11.49 19.34 -0.68
N SER A 64 -11.40 18.60 -1.78
CA SER A 64 -11.54 19.14 -3.12
C SER A 64 -13.01 19.40 -3.38
N SER A 65 -13.29 20.58 -3.91
CA SER A 65 -14.61 20.91 -4.41
C SER A 65 -14.46 21.63 -5.73
N TYR A 66 -15.45 21.50 -6.60
CA TYR A 66 -15.46 22.17 -7.89
C TYR A 66 -16.24 23.49 -7.86
N ASP A 67 -16.37 24.07 -6.67
CA ASP A 67 -17.02 25.35 -6.43
C ASP A 67 -16.14 26.53 -6.90
N SER A 68 -16.61 27.75 -6.69
CA SER A 68 -16.04 28.99 -7.18
C SER A 68 -14.91 29.55 -6.33
N GLU A 69 -14.89 29.19 -5.04
CA GLU A 69 -13.90 29.67 -4.08
C GLU A 69 -12.90 28.57 -3.74
N CYS A 70 -11.64 28.96 -3.55
CA CYS A 70 -10.58 28.07 -3.13
C CYS A 70 -9.94 28.64 -1.88
N GLU A 71 -10.18 27.98 -0.75
CA GLU A 71 -9.66 28.39 0.56
C GLU A 71 -8.24 27.87 0.80
N SER A 72 -7.71 27.07 -0.12
CA SER A 72 -6.33 26.59 -0.02
C SER A 72 -5.35 27.76 -0.01
N ALA A 73 -4.40 27.72 0.92
CA ALA A 73 -3.36 28.72 1.07
C ALA A 73 -1.98 28.07 0.98
N PRO A 74 -1.61 27.47 -0.18
CA PRO A 74 -0.36 26.75 -0.33
C PRO A 74 0.84 27.68 -0.05
N THR A 75 1.73 27.21 0.82
CA THR A 75 2.92 27.97 1.22
C THR A 75 4.12 27.69 0.31
N LYS A 76 5.16 28.53 0.34
CA LYS A 76 6.43 28.31 -0.41
C LYS A 76 7.51 27.56 0.37
N ARG A 77 7.22 27.13 1.60
CA ARG A 77 8.17 26.34 2.40
C ARG A 77 8.39 24.99 1.72
N LYS A 78 9.49 24.31 2.07
CA LYS A 78 9.70 22.93 1.61
C LYS A 78 8.63 22.01 2.21
N LYS A 79 8.04 21.14 1.39
CA LYS A 79 6.96 20.24 1.80
C LYS A 79 7.21 18.83 1.29
N VAL A 80 6.77 17.86 2.06
CA VAL A 80 6.70 16.45 1.66
C VAL A 80 5.24 16.03 1.76
N LEU A 81 4.69 15.50 0.67
CA LEU A 81 3.36 14.90 0.65
C LEU A 81 3.47 13.44 1.10
N ILE A 82 2.61 13.01 2.02
CA ILE A 82 2.57 11.60 2.48
C ILE A 82 1.21 11.04 2.11
N LEU A 83 1.19 9.98 1.29
CA LEU A 83 -0.06 9.32 0.91
C LEU A 83 -0.42 8.26 1.97
N GLY A 84 -1.56 8.47 2.63
CA GLY A 84 -2.13 7.56 3.62
C GLY A 84 -2.82 6.34 3.00
N GLY A 85 -3.09 5.33 3.82
CA GLY A 85 -3.81 4.11 3.43
C GLY A 85 -5.32 4.13 3.68
N GLY A 86 -5.86 5.25 4.17
CA GLY A 86 -7.26 5.38 4.60
C GLY A 86 -7.41 6.13 5.94
N PRO A 87 -8.65 6.46 6.33
CA PRO A 87 -8.92 7.41 7.39
C PRO A 87 -8.69 6.77 8.77
N ASN A 88 -7.61 7.16 9.47
CA ASN A 88 -7.42 6.75 10.86
C ASN A 88 -7.04 7.91 11.80
N HIS A 89 -6.36 8.98 11.34
CA HIS A 89 -5.86 10.06 12.23
C HIS A 89 -5.82 11.44 11.56
N TYR A 90 -6.20 12.50 12.30
CA TYR A 90 -6.52 13.83 11.76
C TYR A 90 -5.58 14.99 12.20
N ASP A 91 -4.78 14.82 13.27
CA ASP A 91 -4.09 15.95 13.95
C ASP A 91 -2.55 15.91 13.87
N THR A 92 -1.96 15.31 12.84
CA THR A 92 -0.50 15.03 12.82
C THR A 92 0.31 15.80 11.78
N SER A 93 -0.36 16.47 10.83
CA SER A 93 0.30 17.15 9.71
C SER A 93 0.09 18.66 9.74
N ASP A 94 0.97 19.41 9.07
CA ASP A 94 0.78 20.83 8.89
C ASP A 94 -0.36 21.20 7.91
N CYS A 95 -0.77 20.25 7.06
CA CYS A 95 -1.89 20.33 6.14
C CYS A 95 -2.45 18.91 5.96
N LEU A 96 -3.78 18.77 5.99
CA LEU A 96 -4.47 17.50 5.81
C LEU A 96 -5.49 17.64 4.69
N ASP A 97 -5.26 16.94 3.59
CA ASP A 97 -6.18 16.80 2.47
C ASP A 97 -6.98 15.50 2.64
N PHE A 98 -8.28 15.62 2.90
CA PHE A 98 -9.22 14.52 3.06
C PHE A 98 -9.78 14.10 1.70
N GLU A 99 -8.87 13.65 0.84
CA GLU A 99 -9.20 13.20 -0.51
C GLU A 99 -9.29 11.68 -0.60
N PRO A 100 -10.13 11.14 -1.51
CA PRO A 100 -9.98 9.77 -1.96
C PRO A 100 -8.55 9.54 -2.47
N SER A 101 -7.96 8.38 -2.17
CA SER A 101 -6.62 8.03 -2.66
C SER A 101 -6.65 7.54 -4.11
N THR A 102 -7.23 8.34 -5.02
CA THR A 102 -7.24 8.06 -6.46
C THR A 102 -6.11 8.82 -7.17
N GLU A 103 -5.82 8.43 -8.42
CA GLU A 103 -4.84 9.14 -9.24
C GLU A 103 -5.24 10.60 -9.48
N GLU A 104 -6.53 10.85 -9.77
CA GLU A 104 -7.04 12.19 -10.06
C GLU A 104 -6.87 13.12 -8.86
N ASP A 105 -7.33 12.69 -7.69
CA ASP A 105 -7.34 13.54 -6.50
C ASP A 105 -5.93 13.82 -5.99
N VAL A 106 -5.05 12.81 -6.04
CA VAL A 106 -3.63 12.98 -5.70
C VAL A 106 -2.93 13.95 -6.65
N LEU A 107 -3.21 13.88 -7.96
CA LEU A 107 -2.66 14.82 -8.93
C LEU A 107 -3.14 16.25 -8.68
N ASN A 108 -4.42 16.44 -8.35
CA ASN A 108 -4.97 17.75 -8.01
C ASN A 108 -4.23 18.38 -6.80
N VAL A 109 -3.99 17.59 -5.75
CA VAL A 109 -3.21 18.06 -4.58
C VAL A 109 -1.76 18.37 -4.95
N ILE A 110 -1.11 17.55 -5.79
CA ILE A 110 0.26 17.80 -6.25
C ILE A 110 0.36 19.10 -7.04
N GLU A 111 -0.58 19.35 -7.96
CA GLU A 111 -0.61 20.56 -8.78
C GLU A 111 -0.78 21.82 -7.92
N LEU A 112 -1.62 21.72 -6.89
CA LEU A 112 -1.93 22.79 -5.95
C LEU A 112 -0.77 23.08 -4.98
N GLU A 113 -0.32 22.06 -4.25
CA GLU A 113 0.63 22.21 -3.15
C GLU A 113 2.10 22.24 -3.60
N ARG A 114 2.39 21.66 -4.77
CA ARG A 114 3.72 21.54 -5.39
C ARG A 114 4.78 21.03 -4.39
N PRO A 115 4.60 19.82 -3.82
CA PRO A 115 5.53 19.29 -2.83
C PRO A 115 6.91 19.00 -3.43
N ASP A 116 7.97 19.12 -2.62
CA ASP A 116 9.35 18.79 -3.02
C ASP A 116 9.60 17.28 -3.12
N GLY A 117 8.74 16.48 -2.49
CA GLY A 117 8.80 15.02 -2.50
C GLY A 117 7.49 14.37 -2.06
N ILE A 118 7.31 13.11 -2.43
CA ILE A 118 6.10 12.33 -2.14
C ILE A 118 6.51 10.99 -1.51
N ILE A 119 5.92 10.64 -0.37
CA ILE A 119 6.11 9.34 0.30
C ILE A 119 4.86 8.50 0.09
N VAL A 120 5.05 7.35 -0.57
CA VAL A 120 4.00 6.37 -0.90
C VAL A 120 4.14 5.05 -0.12
N GLN A 121 5.27 4.87 0.56
CA GLN A 121 5.68 3.60 1.16
C GLN A 121 5.04 3.34 2.54
N PHE A 122 4.34 4.31 3.11
CA PHE A 122 3.76 4.20 4.46
C PHE A 122 2.25 3.90 4.47
N GLY A 123 1.54 4.11 3.36
CA GLY A 123 0.09 3.89 3.28
C GLY A 123 -0.34 2.51 2.78
N GLY A 124 0.57 1.53 2.74
CA GLY A 124 0.26 0.18 2.28
C GLY A 124 0.02 0.08 0.76
N GLN A 125 -0.86 -0.83 0.35
CA GLN A 125 -1.05 -1.19 -1.07
C GLN A 125 -1.71 -0.10 -1.91
N THR A 126 -2.57 0.74 -1.33
CA THR A 126 -3.33 1.74 -2.08
C THR A 126 -2.41 2.78 -2.74
N PRO A 127 -1.52 3.47 -2.00
CA PRO A 127 -0.57 4.38 -2.63
C PRO A 127 0.40 3.68 -3.58
N LEU A 128 0.85 2.46 -3.26
CA LEU A 128 1.78 1.71 -4.11
C LEU A 128 1.20 1.41 -5.50
N LYS A 129 -0.10 1.13 -5.60
CA LYS A 129 -0.76 0.88 -6.89
C LYS A 129 -0.80 2.12 -7.79
N LEU A 130 -0.84 3.32 -7.21
CA LEU A 130 -0.84 4.58 -7.97
C LEU A 130 0.50 4.84 -8.66
N VAL A 131 1.60 4.29 -8.14
CA VAL A 131 2.97 4.54 -8.64
C VAL A 131 3.57 3.37 -9.42
N LEU A 132 2.85 2.24 -9.54
CA LEU A 132 3.39 1.02 -10.15
C LEU A 132 2.63 0.58 -11.42
N PRO A 133 3.14 0.95 -12.61
CA PRO A 133 2.99 0.12 -13.79
C PRO A 133 4.17 -0.87 -13.86
N ILE A 134 3.88 -2.17 -13.67
CA ILE A 134 4.71 -3.31 -14.15
C ILE A 134 6.07 -3.49 -13.43
N GLN A 135 6.14 -4.42 -12.46
CA GLN A 135 7.40 -4.87 -11.81
C GLN A 135 7.62 -6.39 -11.78
N GLN A 136 6.57 -7.21 -11.96
CA GLN A 136 6.68 -8.68 -11.75
C GLN A 136 7.75 -9.36 -12.62
N GLY A 137 7.89 -8.96 -13.90
CA GLY A 137 8.90 -9.52 -14.80
C GLY A 137 10.34 -9.19 -14.38
N ARG A 138 10.55 -8.00 -13.79
CA ARG A 138 11.87 -7.56 -13.30
C ARG A 138 12.24 -8.24 -11.97
N PHE A 139 11.25 -8.48 -11.11
CA PHE A 139 11.48 -9.12 -9.81
C PHE A 139 12.04 -10.55 -9.96
N ASN A 140 11.42 -11.38 -10.79
CA ASN A 140 11.89 -12.76 -11.01
C ASN A 140 13.31 -12.82 -11.60
N ALA A 141 13.69 -11.84 -12.45
CA ALA A 141 15.04 -11.75 -12.98
C ALA A 141 16.07 -11.44 -11.88
N ILE A 142 15.75 -10.53 -10.96
CA ILE A 142 16.59 -10.20 -9.80
C ILE A 142 16.78 -11.43 -8.90
N LEU A 143 15.70 -12.17 -8.61
CA LEU A 143 15.80 -13.37 -7.77
C LEU A 143 16.72 -14.41 -8.37
N LYS A 144 16.64 -14.62 -9.69
CA LYS A 144 17.53 -15.53 -10.42
C LYS A 144 18.99 -15.08 -10.36
N GLU A 145 19.26 -13.78 -10.53
CA GLU A 145 20.62 -13.22 -10.44
C GLU A 145 21.21 -13.40 -9.03
N LEU A 146 20.39 -13.23 -8.00
CA LEU A 146 20.80 -13.33 -6.60
C LEU A 146 20.87 -14.77 -6.07
N ASN A 147 20.42 -15.75 -6.85
CA ASN A 147 20.20 -17.15 -6.43
C ASN A 147 19.30 -17.23 -5.19
N ILE A 148 18.18 -16.50 -5.22
CA ILE A 148 17.13 -16.54 -4.21
C ILE A 148 16.03 -17.46 -4.71
N GLU A 149 15.70 -18.48 -3.93
CA GLU A 149 14.68 -19.45 -4.29
C GLU A 149 13.29 -19.00 -3.86
N GLN A 150 12.29 -19.34 -4.66
CA GLN A 150 10.87 -19.20 -4.34
C GLN A 150 10.20 -20.57 -4.41
N PRO A 151 9.09 -20.78 -3.69
CA PRO A 151 8.27 -21.97 -3.89
C PRO A 151 7.84 -22.07 -5.35
N LYS A 152 7.68 -23.29 -5.86
CA LYS A 152 7.22 -23.49 -7.24
C LYS A 152 5.77 -23.02 -7.35
N GLY A 153 5.56 -21.90 -8.03
CA GLY A 153 4.24 -21.37 -8.38
C GLY A 153 4.07 -21.20 -9.88
N GLY A 154 2.88 -20.75 -10.31
CA GLY A 154 2.58 -20.49 -11.71
C GLY A 154 1.23 -19.84 -11.93
N ILE A 155 1.02 -19.31 -13.13
CA ILE A 155 -0.27 -18.79 -13.58
C ILE A 155 -1.02 -19.94 -14.24
N ALA A 156 -2.16 -20.33 -13.66
CA ALA A 156 -3.03 -21.35 -14.22
C ALA A 156 -3.84 -20.80 -15.40
N LYS A 157 -3.99 -21.59 -16.48
CA LYS A 157 -4.80 -21.25 -17.65
C LYS A 157 -6.01 -22.18 -17.84
N SER A 158 -6.10 -23.20 -16.99
CA SER A 158 -7.19 -24.16 -16.93
C SER A 158 -7.34 -24.67 -15.51
N GLU A 159 -8.46 -25.32 -15.21
CA GLU A 159 -8.70 -25.98 -13.93
C GLU A 159 -7.66 -27.08 -13.65
N ALA A 160 -7.31 -27.86 -14.67
CA ALA A 160 -6.28 -28.90 -14.55
C ALA A 160 -4.91 -28.30 -14.20
N ASP A 161 -4.54 -27.18 -14.84
CA ASP A 161 -3.30 -26.47 -14.50
C ASP A 161 -3.35 -25.90 -13.07
N ALA A 162 -4.50 -25.36 -12.65
CA ALA A 162 -4.69 -24.81 -11.31
C ALA A 162 -4.51 -25.90 -10.24
N LEU A 163 -5.10 -27.08 -10.44
CA LEU A 163 -4.94 -28.22 -9.54
C LEU A 163 -3.47 -28.69 -9.47
N ALA A 164 -2.78 -28.75 -10.63
CA ALA A 164 -1.38 -29.15 -10.68
C ALA A 164 -0.46 -28.13 -9.98
N ILE A 165 -0.70 -26.83 -10.17
CA ILE A 165 0.06 -25.75 -9.52
C ILE A 165 -0.22 -25.75 -8.01
N ALA A 166 -1.49 -25.86 -7.60
CA ALA A 166 -1.86 -25.93 -6.20
C ALA A 166 -1.18 -27.10 -5.49
N ALA A 167 -1.21 -28.30 -6.08
CA ALA A 167 -0.52 -29.48 -5.55
C ALA A 167 1.01 -29.29 -5.46
N ALA A 168 1.60 -28.54 -6.38
CA ALA A 168 3.03 -28.23 -6.33
C ALA A 168 3.37 -27.24 -5.20
N ILE A 169 2.49 -26.26 -4.94
CA ILE A 169 2.64 -25.27 -3.85
C ILE A 169 2.44 -25.94 -2.49
N ASP A 170 1.45 -26.81 -2.35
CA ASP A 170 1.07 -27.46 -1.08
C ASP A 170 2.26 -28.18 -0.42
N LYS A 171 3.13 -28.79 -1.24
CA LYS A 171 4.39 -29.41 -0.78
C LYS A 171 5.32 -28.44 -0.03
N TYR A 172 5.30 -27.15 -0.36
CA TYR A 172 6.16 -26.14 0.26
C TYR A 172 5.53 -25.46 1.47
N LEU A 173 4.20 -25.54 1.62
CA LEU A 173 3.47 -24.86 2.69
C LEU A 173 3.09 -25.80 3.84
N SER A 174 2.96 -27.11 3.57
CA SER A 174 2.65 -28.11 4.62
C SER A 174 3.73 -28.10 5.70
N ASP A 175 3.32 -27.82 6.94
CA ASP A 175 4.19 -27.78 8.13
C ASP A 175 5.38 -26.81 8.04
N ALA A 176 5.31 -25.83 7.13
CA ALA A 176 6.36 -24.84 6.98
C ALA A 176 6.18 -23.68 7.96
N VAL A 177 7.29 -23.13 8.45
CA VAL A 177 7.29 -21.97 9.33
C VAL A 177 7.39 -20.70 8.49
N GLU A 178 6.51 -19.75 8.75
CA GLU A 178 6.55 -18.44 8.08
C GLU A 178 7.37 -17.43 8.91
N ILE A 179 8.18 -16.65 8.22
CA ILE A 179 9.07 -15.65 8.80
C ILE A 179 8.80 -14.30 8.15
N ASP A 180 8.57 -13.30 8.98
CA ASP A 180 8.42 -11.92 8.54
C ASP A 180 9.65 -11.10 8.92
N VAL A 181 10.15 -10.30 7.98
CA VAL A 181 11.40 -9.54 8.13
C VAL A 181 11.19 -8.09 7.73
N ASP A 182 11.32 -7.19 8.70
CA ASP A 182 11.38 -5.76 8.44
C ASP A 182 12.84 -5.31 8.36
N ALA A 183 13.17 -4.59 7.29
CA ALA A 183 14.49 -4.04 7.03
C ALA A 183 14.41 -2.55 6.65
N LEU A 184 15.50 -1.84 6.91
CA LEU A 184 15.71 -0.46 6.52
C LEU A 184 16.89 -0.35 5.58
N ALA A 185 16.75 0.48 4.55
CA ALA A 185 17.83 0.82 3.64
C ALA A 185 17.94 2.33 3.42
N ASP A 186 19.16 2.84 3.26
CA ASP A 186 19.43 4.23 2.93
C ASP A 186 19.79 4.42 1.45
N SER A 187 19.92 5.68 1.02
CA SER A 187 20.32 6.03 -0.36
C SER A 187 21.74 5.60 -0.74
N HIS A 188 22.55 5.13 0.21
CA HIS A 188 23.92 4.68 0.01
C HIS A 188 24.01 3.14 -0.05
N ASN A 189 22.87 2.44 -0.18
CA ASN A 189 22.77 0.98 -0.19
C ASN A 189 23.22 0.32 1.12
N ASN A 190 23.25 1.04 2.24
CA ASN A 190 23.39 0.42 3.55
C ASN A 190 22.06 -0.19 3.96
N VAL A 191 22.09 -1.40 4.53
CA VAL A 191 20.89 -2.14 4.91
C VAL A 191 21.04 -2.72 6.31
N VAL A 192 20.08 -2.43 7.16
CA VAL A 192 19.95 -2.98 8.52
C VAL A 192 18.65 -3.77 8.64
N ILE A 193 18.69 -4.86 9.41
CA ILE A 193 17.50 -5.66 9.69
C ILE A 193 16.89 -5.11 10.98
N GLY A 194 15.65 -4.63 10.92
CA GLY A 194 14.92 -4.15 12.08
C GLY A 194 14.44 -5.31 12.96
N GLY A 195 13.87 -6.35 12.35
CA GLY A 195 13.38 -7.52 13.09
C GLY A 195 13.23 -8.74 12.20
N VAL A 196 13.44 -9.93 12.78
CA VAL A 196 13.12 -11.22 12.17
C VAL A 196 12.12 -11.89 13.09
N MET A 197 10.88 -11.96 12.63
CA MET A 197 9.72 -12.42 13.37
C MET A 197 9.34 -13.82 12.89
N GLU A 198 9.07 -14.72 13.82
CA GLU A 198 8.63 -16.08 13.52
C GLU A 198 7.12 -16.19 13.81
N HIS A 199 6.35 -16.72 12.86
CA HIS A 199 4.92 -16.94 13.07
C HIS A 199 4.70 -18.16 13.97
N ILE A 200 3.65 -18.10 14.78
CA ILE A 200 3.20 -19.23 15.61
C ILE A 200 2.43 -20.22 14.74
N GLU A 201 1.57 -19.71 13.86
CA GLU A 201 0.86 -20.50 12.86
C GLU A 201 1.78 -20.90 11.71
N GLN A 202 1.42 -22.00 11.06
CA GLN A 202 2.12 -22.49 9.87
C GLN A 202 1.84 -21.59 8.66
N ALA A 203 2.75 -21.65 7.68
CA ALA A 203 2.59 -20.98 6.40
C ALA A 203 1.28 -21.41 5.72
N GLY A 204 0.53 -20.44 5.22
CA GLY A 204 -0.80 -20.65 4.63
C GLY A 204 -1.95 -20.04 5.44
N VAL A 205 -1.72 -19.74 6.73
CA VAL A 205 -2.52 -18.74 7.44
C VAL A 205 -2.01 -17.37 7.04
N HIS A 206 -2.93 -16.45 6.73
CA HIS A 206 -2.54 -15.11 6.29
C HIS A 206 -1.72 -14.39 7.38
N SER A 207 -0.56 -13.83 7.03
CA SER A 207 0.38 -13.17 7.95
C SER A 207 -0.29 -12.11 8.85
N GLY A 208 -1.32 -11.44 8.31
CA GLY A 208 -2.10 -10.46 9.05
C GLY A 208 -2.97 -10.98 10.19
N ASP A 209 -3.21 -12.29 10.25
CA ASP A 209 -4.01 -12.99 11.26
C ASP A 209 -3.15 -13.90 12.15
N SER A 210 -1.88 -14.11 11.79
CA SER A 210 -0.93 -14.91 12.55
C SER A 210 -0.41 -14.15 13.77
N ALA A 211 -0.26 -14.87 14.89
CA ALA A 211 0.58 -14.42 15.98
C ALA A 211 2.06 -14.60 15.59
N CYS A 212 2.94 -13.74 16.11
CA CYS A 212 4.37 -13.87 15.87
C CYS A 212 5.19 -13.61 17.12
N ILE A 213 6.45 -14.04 17.07
CA ILE A 213 7.44 -13.83 18.12
C ILE A 213 8.68 -13.12 17.58
N LEU A 214 9.19 -12.17 18.36
CA LEU A 214 10.42 -11.43 18.11
C LEU A 214 11.29 -11.48 19.37
N PRO A 215 12.57 -11.94 19.31
CA PRO A 215 13.21 -12.56 18.14
C PRO A 215 12.63 -13.95 17.83
N SER A 216 12.86 -14.44 16.61
CA SER A 216 12.62 -15.85 16.25
C SER A 216 13.25 -16.82 17.26
N GLN A 217 12.56 -17.91 17.61
CA GLN A 217 12.93 -18.85 18.66
C GLN A 217 13.42 -20.20 18.13
N THR A 218 12.74 -20.78 17.15
CA THR A 218 12.99 -22.19 16.76
C THR A 218 13.88 -22.34 15.52
N ILE A 219 14.21 -21.21 14.89
CA ILE A 219 14.90 -21.20 13.60
C ILE A 219 16.40 -21.45 13.74
N SER A 220 16.92 -22.33 12.88
CA SER A 220 18.35 -22.64 12.81
C SER A 220 19.20 -21.41 12.44
N SER A 221 20.43 -21.36 12.94
CA SER A 221 21.35 -20.25 12.64
C SER A 221 21.72 -20.16 11.15
N SER A 222 21.73 -21.29 10.43
CA SER A 222 21.95 -21.32 8.98
C SER A 222 20.80 -20.65 8.24
N CYS A 223 19.55 -20.99 8.54
CA CYS A 223 18.37 -20.35 7.94
C CYS A 223 18.36 -18.85 8.24
N LEU A 224 18.62 -18.45 9.48
CA LEU A 224 18.69 -17.04 9.86
C LEU A 224 19.80 -16.27 9.11
N THR A 225 20.92 -16.93 8.83
CA THR A 225 22.00 -16.33 8.03
C THR A 225 21.58 -16.14 6.57
N THR A 226 20.91 -17.15 5.99
CA THR A 226 20.35 -17.09 4.64
C THR A 226 19.33 -15.95 4.53
N ILE A 227 18.35 -15.91 5.42
CA ILE A 227 17.30 -14.88 5.46
C ILE A 227 17.91 -13.48 5.54
N ARG A 228 18.82 -13.24 6.47
CA ARG A 228 19.50 -11.93 6.60
C ARG A 228 20.31 -11.57 5.36
N SER A 229 21.00 -12.54 4.77
CA SER A 229 21.80 -12.34 3.55
C SER A 229 20.91 -12.00 2.35
N TRP A 230 19.85 -12.76 2.14
CA TRP A 230 18.88 -12.57 1.06
C TRP A 230 18.16 -11.23 1.19
N THR A 231 17.63 -10.89 2.36
CA THR A 231 16.98 -9.58 2.60
C THR A 231 17.92 -8.41 2.26
N LYS A 232 19.19 -8.47 2.70
CA LYS A 232 20.17 -7.41 2.38
C LYS A 232 20.48 -7.32 0.89
N LYS A 233 20.66 -8.45 0.20
CA LYS A 233 20.90 -8.47 -1.26
C LYS A 233 19.70 -7.95 -2.04
N LEU A 234 18.50 -8.32 -1.62
CA LEU A 234 17.26 -7.94 -2.27
C LEU A 234 17.01 -6.44 -2.13
N ALA A 235 17.17 -5.89 -0.91
CA ALA A 235 17.08 -4.45 -0.65
C ALA A 235 18.01 -3.64 -1.57
N LYS A 236 19.27 -4.07 -1.70
CA LYS A 236 20.26 -3.41 -2.56
C LYS A 236 19.89 -3.49 -4.04
N SER A 237 19.45 -4.66 -4.51
CA SER A 237 19.14 -4.88 -5.93
C SER A 237 17.86 -4.16 -6.36
N LEU A 238 16.92 -3.99 -5.44
CA LEU A 238 15.71 -3.20 -5.62
C LEU A 238 15.94 -1.68 -5.42
N ASN A 239 17.15 -1.26 -5.02
CA ASN A 239 17.49 0.12 -4.67
C ASN A 239 16.51 0.70 -3.64
N VAL A 240 16.20 -0.07 -2.60
CA VAL A 240 15.30 0.37 -1.53
C VAL A 240 15.89 1.57 -0.82
N CYS A 241 15.07 2.61 -0.63
CA CYS A 241 15.33 3.71 0.29
C CYS A 241 14.11 3.84 1.22
N GLY A 242 14.31 3.64 2.52
CA GLY A 242 13.23 3.53 3.52
C GLY A 242 13.04 2.10 4.02
N LEU A 243 11.78 1.69 4.23
CA LEU A 243 11.42 0.37 4.74
C LEU A 243 11.23 -0.65 3.60
N MET A 244 11.56 -1.91 3.90
CA MET A 244 11.18 -3.06 3.10
C MET A 244 10.80 -4.20 4.03
N ASN A 245 9.73 -4.88 3.64
CA ASN A 245 9.24 -6.09 4.26
C ASN A 245 9.54 -7.30 3.36
N CYS A 246 9.98 -8.41 3.93
CA CYS A 246 10.14 -9.68 3.22
C CYS A 246 9.51 -10.81 4.03
N GLN A 247 8.70 -11.62 3.37
CA GLN A 247 8.14 -12.84 3.95
C GLN A 247 8.86 -14.05 3.36
N TYR A 248 9.26 -14.96 4.24
CA TYR A 248 9.92 -16.21 3.90
C TYR A 248 9.12 -17.38 4.46
N THR A 249 9.32 -18.54 3.88
CA THR A 249 8.90 -19.81 4.47
C THR A 249 10.11 -20.73 4.65
N ILE A 250 10.08 -21.53 5.71
CA ILE A 250 11.09 -22.54 6.01
C ILE A 250 10.39 -23.89 6.06
N THR A 251 10.77 -24.79 5.15
CA THR A 251 10.17 -26.14 5.08
C THR A 251 10.65 -27.03 6.22
N VAL A 252 9.98 -28.17 6.41
CA VAL A 252 10.39 -29.22 7.37
C VAL A 252 11.82 -29.70 7.11
N ASP A 253 12.26 -29.68 5.84
CA ASP A 253 13.61 -30.03 5.42
C ASP A 253 14.64 -28.90 5.64
N VAL A 254 14.24 -27.83 6.33
CA VAL A 254 15.10 -26.69 6.72
C VAL A 254 15.59 -25.88 5.50
N GLU A 255 14.81 -25.88 4.42
CA GLU A 255 15.06 -25.08 3.21
C GLU A 255 14.33 -23.74 3.29
N VAL A 256 15.00 -22.65 2.90
CA VAL A 256 14.45 -21.28 2.96
C VAL A 256 13.96 -20.86 1.58
N PHE A 257 12.73 -20.37 1.50
CA PHE A 257 12.15 -19.81 0.29
C PHE A 257 11.59 -18.42 0.53
N LEU A 258 11.74 -17.52 -0.44
CA LEU A 258 11.11 -16.19 -0.42
C LEU A 258 9.67 -16.30 -0.95
N LEU A 259 8.70 -15.85 -0.14
CA LEU A 259 7.30 -15.74 -0.55
C LEU A 259 7.08 -14.43 -1.31
N GLU A 260 7.37 -13.31 -0.64
CA GLU A 260 7.20 -11.98 -1.21
C GLU A 260 8.18 -10.97 -0.60
N ALA A 261 8.39 -9.86 -1.33
CA ALA A 261 9.13 -8.71 -0.84
C ALA A 261 8.45 -7.42 -1.25
N ASN A 262 8.13 -6.59 -0.27
CA ASN A 262 7.39 -5.35 -0.43
C ASN A 262 8.30 -4.18 -0.01
N PRO A 263 8.72 -3.27 -0.91
CA PRO A 263 9.54 -2.10 -0.57
C PRO A 263 8.69 -1.00 0.09
N CYS A 264 7.95 -1.36 1.14
CA CYS A 264 7.09 -0.50 1.92
C CYS A 264 7.12 -0.88 3.40
N ALA A 265 6.54 -0.03 4.25
CA ALA A 265 6.30 -0.37 5.63
C ALA A 265 5.30 -1.54 5.71
N SER A 266 5.64 -2.55 6.52
CA SER A 266 4.68 -3.57 6.93
C SER A 266 3.81 -3.05 8.06
N ARG A 267 2.73 -3.78 8.34
CA ARG A 267 1.90 -3.55 9.53
C ARG A 267 2.64 -3.87 10.84
N MET A 268 3.75 -4.60 10.78
CA MET A 268 4.51 -5.06 11.95
C MET A 268 5.57 -4.06 12.39
N VAL A 269 5.89 -3.06 11.56
CA VAL A 269 6.87 -2.01 11.86
C VAL A 269 6.64 -1.34 13.23
N PRO A 270 5.41 -0.98 13.65
CA PRO A 270 5.18 -0.43 14.99
C PRO A 270 5.52 -1.41 16.12
N PHE A 271 5.16 -2.69 15.96
CA PHE A 271 5.48 -3.75 16.92
C PHE A 271 6.99 -3.93 17.04
N VAL A 272 7.69 -4.12 15.92
CA VAL A 272 9.15 -4.25 15.88
C VAL A 272 9.80 -3.04 16.54
N SER A 273 9.40 -1.83 16.14
CA SER A 273 9.96 -0.58 16.66
C SER A 273 9.87 -0.48 18.18
N LYS A 274 8.73 -0.87 18.76
CA LYS A 274 8.53 -0.87 20.22
C LYS A 274 9.35 -1.95 20.91
N ALA A 275 9.44 -3.14 20.33
CA ALA A 275 10.17 -4.26 20.90
C ALA A 275 11.69 -4.01 20.96
N ILE A 276 12.26 -3.38 19.92
CA ILE A 276 13.70 -3.10 19.87
C ILE A 276 14.09 -1.72 20.41
N GLY A 277 13.10 -0.85 20.69
CA GLY A 277 13.34 0.52 21.18
C GLY A 277 13.80 1.53 20.12
N HIS A 278 13.58 1.25 18.83
CA HIS A 278 14.00 2.09 17.72
C HIS A 278 12.81 2.47 16.82
N ALA A 279 12.66 3.74 16.49
CA ALA A 279 11.55 4.24 15.68
C ALA A 279 11.80 4.02 14.18
N LEU A 280 11.61 2.80 13.68
CA LEU A 280 11.98 2.41 12.31
C LEU A 280 11.31 3.28 11.23
N ALA A 281 10.03 3.63 11.39
CA ALA A 281 9.32 4.51 10.45
C ALA A 281 9.93 5.92 10.40
N GLN A 282 10.39 6.44 11.55
CA GLN A 282 11.09 7.73 11.61
C GLN A 282 12.44 7.65 10.88
N TYR A 283 13.20 6.57 11.08
CA TYR A 283 14.47 6.37 10.39
C TYR A 283 14.28 6.26 8.88
N ALA A 284 13.26 5.52 8.42
CA ALA A 284 12.93 5.46 7.00
C ALA A 284 12.60 6.83 6.40
N ALA A 285 11.80 7.65 7.08
CA ALA A 285 11.50 9.02 6.63
C ALA A 285 12.77 9.88 6.54
N LEU A 286 13.69 9.73 7.50
CA LEU A 286 14.99 10.39 7.47
C LEU A 286 15.85 9.91 6.29
N PHE A 287 15.84 8.61 5.96
CA PHE A 287 16.57 8.09 4.80
C PHE A 287 15.99 8.59 3.48
N MET A 288 14.66 8.61 3.34
CA MET A 288 13.99 9.16 2.16
C MET A 288 14.26 10.66 1.98
N SER A 289 14.53 11.40 3.07
CA SER A 289 14.94 12.81 3.01
C SER A 289 16.45 13.02 2.81
N GLY A 290 17.22 11.94 2.63
CA GLY A 290 18.64 11.99 2.27
C GLY A 290 19.63 11.73 3.41
N LYS A 291 19.17 11.44 4.64
CA LYS A 291 20.08 11.00 5.71
C LYS A 291 20.62 9.61 5.45
N SER A 292 21.78 9.30 6.00
CA SER A 292 22.37 7.95 5.92
C SER A 292 22.21 7.17 7.23
N LEU A 293 22.29 5.84 7.14
CA LEU A 293 22.26 4.93 8.29
C LEU A 293 23.33 5.30 9.34
N ASN A 294 24.53 5.67 8.87
CA ASN A 294 25.67 6.02 9.71
C ASN A 294 25.41 7.29 10.54
N GLU A 295 24.59 8.21 10.06
CA GLU A 295 24.25 9.45 10.78
C GLU A 295 23.23 9.19 11.91
N ILE A 296 22.48 8.10 11.84
CA ILE A 296 21.41 7.77 12.78
C ILE A 296 21.91 6.85 13.92
N LEU A 297 23.13 6.32 13.82
CA LEU A 297 23.76 5.42 14.81
C LEU A 297 22.93 4.17 15.13
N PHE A 298 22.12 3.71 14.16
CA PHE A 298 21.38 2.46 14.25
C PHE A 298 22.17 1.38 13.50
N THR A 299 22.75 0.43 14.23
CA THR A 299 23.64 -0.63 13.71
C THR A 299 23.04 -2.01 13.89
#